data_AF-A0A3B6MRP7-F1
#
_entry.id   AF-A0A3B6MRP7-F1
#
_cell.length_a   1.000
_cell.length_b   1.000
_cell.length_c   1.000
_cell.angle_alpha   90.00
_cell.angle_beta   90.00
_cell.angle_gamma   90.00
#
_symmetry.space_group_name_H-M   'P 1'
#
loop_
_entity.id
_entity.type
_entity.pdbx_description
1 polymer ?
#
loop_
_entity_poly.entity_id
_entity_poly.type
_entity_poly.pdbx_seq_one_letter_code
_entity_poly.pdbx_strand_id
1 'polypeptide(L)'
;MSYSDDESLPGECDWCHDDRGQCDRPHLDEDRRFSIKLEETFDVETLIPCHARHYVLERMGFEDHESMETKKIHLRTHHDIDFEVKLYNSESVTHFGCKNWEAFCKMYGFDEGMLVTMDLGDPDIEQDNMDIWVLVDTPPILPLSYFDCSNNVRNMVDRTYYTDGSELTYKEKTHLVGFCTDIENYNIYNQTPHHYGPPYVPLVHVLNYGNYYGDTLRIPEDCVPHLMYQNGRLDVLNIQPSHPTNLNCPYRISKRSGDMQIKEWKKCMDSRKELLGSQRKRGAIIGDMMISILHNGESGSILFYATLP
;
A
#
# COMPACT_ATOMS: atom_id res chain seq x y z
N MET A 1 44.21 37.04 -13.58
CA MET A 1 43.65 36.06 -12.64
C MET A 1 42.17 36.32 -12.53
N SER A 2 41.36 35.45 -13.09
CA SER A 2 39.96 35.25 -12.75
C SER A 2 39.68 33.80 -13.12
N TYR A 3 39.88 32.92 -12.14
CA TYR A 3 39.49 31.52 -12.23
C TYR A 3 37.97 31.48 -12.38
N SER A 4 37.52 30.86 -13.47
CA SER A 4 36.12 30.50 -13.72
C SER A 4 35.90 29.11 -13.14
N ASP A 5 35.50 29.04 -11.89
CA ASP A 5 34.95 27.82 -11.29
C ASP A 5 33.45 27.79 -11.56
N ASP A 6 33.07 27.55 -12.82
CA ASP A 6 31.78 26.92 -13.12
C ASP A 6 32.02 25.42 -12.98
N GLU A 7 32.01 24.92 -11.74
CA GLU A 7 31.77 23.49 -11.52
C GLU A 7 30.34 23.21 -11.97
N SER A 8 30.20 22.89 -13.25
CA SER A 8 29.00 22.27 -13.80
C SER A 8 28.75 21.01 -12.98
N LEU A 9 27.76 21.04 -12.10
CA LEU A 9 27.20 19.85 -11.48
C LEU A 9 27.03 18.80 -12.59
N PRO A 10 27.47 17.55 -12.39
CA PRO A 10 27.31 16.53 -13.41
C PRO A 10 25.84 16.49 -13.82
N GLY A 11 25.58 16.71 -15.11
CA GLY A 11 24.23 16.65 -15.65
C GLY A 11 23.66 15.25 -15.47
N GLU A 12 22.33 15.19 -15.34
CA GLU A 12 21.59 13.94 -15.34
C GLU A 12 21.90 13.12 -16.61
N CYS A 13 22.13 11.82 -16.45
CA CYS A 13 22.44 10.95 -17.58
C CYS A 13 21.20 10.70 -18.43
N ASP A 14 21.26 11.06 -19.73
CA ASP A 14 20.16 10.90 -20.70
C ASP A 14 19.64 9.44 -20.86
N TRP A 15 20.37 8.44 -20.37
CA TRP A 15 20.05 7.02 -20.55
C TRP A 15 19.47 6.34 -19.32
N CYS A 16 19.90 6.76 -18.12
CA CYS A 16 19.50 6.12 -16.87
C CYS A 16 19.01 7.10 -15.80
N HIS A 17 18.86 8.38 -16.15
CA HIS A 17 18.40 9.47 -15.27
C HIS A 17 19.23 9.64 -13.98
N ASP A 18 20.45 9.09 -13.96
CA ASP A 18 21.35 9.18 -12.82
C ASP A 18 22.09 10.53 -12.86
N ASP A 19 21.93 11.31 -11.80
CA ASP A 19 22.51 12.64 -11.60
C ASP A 19 23.78 12.61 -10.72
N ARG A 20 24.24 11.43 -10.30
CA ARG A 20 25.41 11.27 -9.43
C ARG A 20 26.74 11.34 -10.17
N GLY A 21 26.72 11.46 -11.50
CA GLY A 21 27.93 11.50 -12.33
C GLY A 21 28.72 10.19 -12.36
N GLN A 22 28.05 9.05 -12.16
CA GLN A 22 28.70 7.73 -12.08
C GLN A 22 28.79 7.00 -13.42
N CYS A 23 28.14 7.50 -14.48
CA CYS A 23 27.99 6.80 -15.75
C CYS A 23 29.24 6.76 -16.64
N ASP A 24 30.33 7.42 -16.25
CA ASP A 24 31.55 7.51 -17.07
C ASP A 24 32.23 6.14 -17.30
N ARG A 25 32.12 5.22 -16.32
CA ARG A 25 32.72 3.89 -16.39
C ARG A 25 31.88 2.84 -15.67
N PRO A 26 31.76 1.61 -16.23
CA PRO A 26 31.18 0.50 -15.50
C PRO A 26 31.93 0.22 -14.21
N HIS A 27 31.20 0.10 -13.11
CA HIS A 27 31.71 -0.32 -11.81
C HIS A 27 30.56 -0.76 -10.89
N LEU A 28 30.91 -1.45 -9.81
CA LEU A 28 30.02 -1.77 -8.69
C LEU A 28 30.71 -1.39 -7.38
N ASP A 29 29.93 -1.12 -6.34
CA ASP A 29 30.43 -1.04 -4.98
C ASP A 29 30.75 -2.45 -4.46
N GLU A 30 31.92 -2.60 -3.84
CA GLU A 30 32.48 -3.90 -3.42
C GLU A 30 32.41 -4.97 -4.53
N ASP A 31 32.53 -4.59 -5.81
CA ASP A 31 32.42 -5.46 -6.99
C ASP A 31 31.10 -6.26 -7.10
N ARG A 32 30.05 -5.88 -6.35
CA ARG A 32 28.79 -6.64 -6.30
C ARG A 32 27.51 -5.82 -6.14
N ARG A 33 27.60 -4.55 -5.74
CA ARG A 33 26.43 -3.71 -5.41
C ARG A 33 26.30 -2.50 -6.31
N PHE A 34 25.07 -2.03 -6.49
CA PHE A 34 24.77 -0.75 -7.10
C PHE A 34 23.52 -0.18 -6.44
N SER A 35 23.32 1.14 -6.51
CA SER A 35 22.11 1.76 -5.95
C SER A 35 21.29 2.43 -7.03
N ILE A 36 19.98 2.28 -6.95
CA ILE A 36 19.01 2.93 -7.82
C ILE A 36 18.34 4.05 -7.04
N LYS A 37 18.16 5.21 -7.66
CA LYS A 37 17.38 6.32 -7.12
C LYS A 37 15.91 6.09 -7.43
N LEU A 38 15.04 6.14 -6.42
CA LEU A 38 13.60 6.04 -6.61
C LEU A 38 13.05 7.36 -7.15
N GLU A 39 12.29 7.31 -8.24
CA GLU A 39 11.66 8.48 -8.88
C GLU A 39 10.25 8.74 -8.34
N GLU A 40 9.74 9.97 -8.53
CA GLU A 40 8.54 10.57 -7.91
C GLU A 40 7.27 9.72 -8.01
N THR A 41 7.13 8.97 -9.10
CA THR A 41 5.95 8.17 -9.40
C THR A 41 6.10 6.70 -9.00
N PHE A 42 7.26 6.30 -8.47
CA PHE A 42 7.65 4.89 -8.32
C PHE A 42 7.34 4.11 -9.60
N ASP A 43 7.72 4.70 -10.74
CA ASP A 43 7.32 4.24 -12.06
C ASP A 43 7.52 2.73 -12.22
N VAL A 44 6.64 2.15 -13.03
CA VAL A 44 6.69 0.71 -13.33
C VAL A 44 8.03 0.31 -13.94
N GLU A 45 8.74 1.28 -14.53
CA GLU A 45 10.07 1.16 -15.11
C GLU A 45 11.11 1.73 -14.15
N THR A 46 11.86 0.86 -13.49
CA THR A 46 12.97 1.25 -12.62
C THR A 46 14.29 1.08 -13.38
N LEU A 47 14.90 2.18 -13.81
CA LEU A 47 16.09 2.14 -14.66
C LEU A 47 17.32 1.61 -13.91
N ILE A 48 18.09 0.78 -14.59
CA ILE A 48 19.41 0.34 -14.11
C ILE A 48 20.44 1.43 -14.48
N PRO A 49 21.23 1.91 -13.50
CA PRO A 49 22.29 2.86 -13.78
C PRO A 49 23.27 2.34 -14.84
N CYS A 50 23.72 3.21 -15.76
CA CYS A 50 24.61 2.82 -16.86
C CYS A 50 25.89 2.12 -16.36
N HIS A 51 26.42 2.55 -15.22
CA HIS A 51 27.64 1.97 -14.64
C HIS A 51 27.45 0.53 -14.14
N ALA A 52 26.23 0.16 -13.73
CA ALA A 52 25.92 -1.19 -13.24
C ALA A 52 25.39 -2.10 -14.36
N ARG A 53 24.84 -1.53 -15.44
CA ARG A 53 24.13 -2.22 -16.52
C ARG A 53 24.87 -3.46 -17.05
N HIS A 54 26.16 -3.32 -17.35
CA HIS A 54 26.97 -4.41 -17.90
C HIS A 54 26.97 -5.65 -16.99
N TYR A 55 27.20 -5.44 -15.69
CA TYR A 55 27.26 -6.51 -14.69
C TYR A 55 25.90 -7.17 -14.47
N VAL A 56 24.82 -6.38 -14.48
CA VAL A 56 23.46 -6.92 -14.36
C VAL A 56 23.14 -7.84 -15.54
N LEU A 57 23.42 -7.41 -16.76
CA LEU A 57 23.16 -8.21 -17.97
C LEU A 57 23.99 -9.50 -18.01
N GLU A 58 25.28 -9.41 -17.69
CA GLU A 58 26.17 -10.58 -17.62
C GLU A 58 25.69 -11.58 -16.56
N ARG A 59 25.39 -11.10 -15.35
CA ARG A 59 24.92 -11.94 -14.23
C ARG A 59 23.58 -12.61 -14.54
N MET A 60 22.68 -11.92 -15.24
CA MET A 60 21.38 -12.44 -15.66
C MET A 60 21.47 -13.23 -16.98
N GLY A 61 22.68 -13.44 -17.51
CA GLY A 61 22.99 -14.29 -18.66
C GLY A 61 22.47 -13.76 -20.00
N PHE A 62 22.37 -12.45 -20.19
CA PHE A 62 22.04 -11.87 -21.51
C PHE A 62 23.24 -12.07 -22.44
N GLU A 63 23.01 -12.63 -23.62
CA GLU A 63 24.11 -12.94 -24.57
C GLU A 63 24.57 -11.69 -25.33
N ASP A 64 23.62 -10.82 -25.69
CA ASP A 64 23.86 -9.59 -26.44
C ASP A 64 23.26 -8.41 -25.69
N HIS A 65 24.14 -7.53 -25.21
CA HIS A 65 23.76 -6.36 -24.42
C HIS A 65 23.05 -5.30 -25.26
N GLU A 66 23.10 -5.35 -26.59
CA GLU A 66 22.41 -4.39 -27.46
C GLU A 66 21.05 -4.94 -27.95
N SER A 67 20.75 -6.21 -27.67
CA SER A 67 19.52 -6.85 -28.13
C SER A 67 18.29 -6.49 -27.30
N MET A 68 17.13 -6.46 -27.97
CA MET A 68 15.84 -6.38 -27.29
C MET A 68 15.47 -7.74 -26.72
N GLU A 69 15.72 -7.91 -25.43
CA GLU A 69 15.44 -9.14 -24.69
C GLU A 69 14.70 -8.82 -23.39
N THR A 70 13.86 -9.75 -22.93
CA THR A 70 13.20 -9.65 -21.62
C THR A 70 13.36 -10.96 -20.87
N LYS A 71 13.86 -10.87 -19.63
CA LYS A 71 13.95 -12.02 -18.72
C LYS A 71 13.09 -11.82 -17.49
N LYS A 72 12.62 -12.93 -16.93
CA LYS A 72 11.98 -12.96 -15.61
C LYS A 72 13.05 -13.30 -14.58
N ILE A 73 13.18 -12.48 -13.56
CA ILE A 73 14.12 -12.66 -12.46
C ILE A 73 13.37 -12.44 -11.14
N HIS A 74 13.99 -12.78 -10.02
CA HIS A 74 13.41 -12.52 -8.71
C HIS A 74 14.22 -11.47 -7.96
N LEU A 75 13.50 -10.55 -7.34
CA LEU A 75 14.06 -9.62 -6.36
C LEU A 75 13.73 -10.13 -4.96
N ARG A 76 14.74 -10.16 -4.09
CA ARG A 76 14.61 -10.69 -2.73
C ARG A 76 15.10 -9.73 -1.67
N THR A 77 14.44 -9.71 -0.53
CA THR A 77 14.91 -8.98 0.65
C THR A 77 15.37 -9.95 1.74
N HIS A 78 16.17 -9.48 2.69
CA HIS A 78 16.50 -10.24 3.91
C HIS A 78 15.30 -10.46 4.86
N HIS A 79 14.13 -9.92 4.52
CA HIS A 79 12.89 -10.06 5.27
C HIS A 79 11.93 -11.11 4.66
N ASP A 80 12.46 -12.04 3.85
CA ASP A 80 11.72 -13.11 3.16
C ASP A 80 10.65 -12.61 2.18
N ILE A 81 10.76 -11.37 1.71
CA ILE A 81 9.98 -10.88 0.57
C ILE A 81 10.69 -11.29 -0.72
N ASP A 82 9.99 -12.02 -1.58
CA ASP A 82 10.43 -12.46 -2.90
C ASP A 82 9.35 -12.14 -3.93
N PHE A 83 9.71 -11.47 -5.02
CA PHE A 83 8.78 -11.20 -6.12
C PHE A 83 9.46 -11.24 -7.49
N GLU A 84 8.73 -11.81 -8.45
CA GLU A 84 9.15 -11.84 -9.85
C GLU A 84 9.06 -10.44 -10.47
N VAL A 85 10.12 -10.02 -11.14
CA VAL A 85 10.15 -8.82 -11.99
C VAL A 85 10.57 -9.20 -13.41
N LYS A 86 10.20 -8.36 -14.36
CA LYS A 86 10.72 -8.45 -15.71
C LYS A 86 11.93 -7.53 -15.83
N LEU A 87 13.06 -8.06 -16.24
CA LEU A 87 14.22 -7.28 -16.63
C LEU A 87 14.17 -7.07 -18.14
N TYR A 88 13.91 -5.84 -18.55
CA TYR A 88 13.83 -5.43 -19.95
C TYR A 88 15.19 -4.87 -20.37
N ASN A 89 15.72 -5.38 -21.48
CA ASN A 89 16.91 -4.85 -22.11
C ASN A 89 16.60 -4.30 -23.51
N SER A 90 17.29 -3.24 -23.88
CA SER A 90 17.33 -2.65 -25.22
C SER A 90 18.75 -2.13 -25.48
N GLU A 91 19.01 -1.54 -26.65
CA GLU A 91 20.34 -1.08 -27.07
C GLU A 91 21.04 -0.21 -26.00
N SER A 92 20.32 0.75 -25.43
CA SER A 92 20.90 1.76 -24.54
C SER A 92 20.35 1.77 -23.12
N VAL A 93 19.21 1.12 -22.86
CA VAL A 93 18.54 1.15 -21.55
C VAL A 93 18.15 -0.24 -21.09
N THR A 94 18.31 -0.47 -19.79
CA THR A 94 17.86 -1.66 -19.07
C THR A 94 17.05 -1.22 -17.86
N HIS A 95 15.91 -1.85 -17.61
CA HIS A 95 15.07 -1.50 -16.46
C HIS A 95 14.30 -2.71 -15.91
N PHE A 96 13.95 -2.63 -14.63
CA PHE A 96 12.95 -3.52 -14.05
C PHE A 96 11.56 -3.03 -14.40
N GLY A 97 10.74 -3.92 -14.94
CA GLY A 97 9.30 -3.75 -15.04
C GLY A 97 8.60 -4.50 -13.93
N CYS A 98 8.01 -3.79 -12.96
CA CYS A 98 7.27 -4.39 -11.86
C CYS A 98 5.99 -3.62 -11.53
N LYS A 99 4.83 -4.26 -11.74
CA LYS A 99 3.52 -3.67 -11.40
C LYS A 99 3.31 -3.45 -9.90
N ASN A 100 4.11 -4.11 -9.07
CA ASN A 100 4.04 -4.00 -7.62
C ASN A 100 5.19 -3.17 -7.05
N TRP A 101 5.95 -2.44 -7.88
CA TRP A 101 7.07 -1.63 -7.40
C TRP A 101 6.64 -0.57 -6.39
N GLU A 102 5.58 0.18 -6.71
CA GLU A 102 4.97 1.14 -5.80
C GLU A 102 4.52 0.47 -4.49
N ALA A 103 3.92 -0.71 -4.56
CA ALA A 103 3.48 -1.45 -3.38
C ALA A 103 4.66 -1.91 -2.52
N PHE A 104 5.77 -2.34 -3.14
CA PHE A 104 7.01 -2.67 -2.45
C PHE A 104 7.59 -1.42 -1.75
N CYS A 105 7.66 -0.29 -2.45
CA CYS A 105 8.17 0.96 -1.89
C CYS A 105 7.34 1.42 -0.69
N LYS A 106 6.01 1.45 -0.82
CA LYS A 106 5.09 1.77 0.29
C LYS A 106 5.21 0.78 1.44
N MET A 107 5.41 -0.51 1.15
CA MET A 107 5.56 -1.54 2.17
C MET A 107 6.78 -1.31 3.07
N TYR A 108 7.87 -0.79 2.52
CA TYR A 108 9.08 -0.43 3.27
C TYR A 108 9.13 1.04 3.72
N GLY A 109 8.15 1.86 3.29
CA GLY A 109 8.12 3.29 3.61
C GLY A 109 9.23 4.07 2.89
N PHE A 110 9.57 3.67 1.67
CA PHE A 110 10.48 4.45 0.84
C PHE A 110 9.80 5.69 0.29
N ASP A 111 10.55 6.78 0.27
CA ASP A 111 10.15 8.05 -0.33
C ASP A 111 10.90 8.25 -1.66
N GLU A 112 10.39 9.18 -2.48
CA GLU A 112 11.10 9.67 -3.65
C GLU A 112 12.50 10.16 -3.30
N GLY A 113 13.45 9.89 -4.20
CA GLY A 113 14.83 10.31 -4.07
C GLY A 113 15.66 9.43 -3.15
N MET A 114 15.04 8.49 -2.43
CA MET A 114 15.79 7.48 -1.68
C MET A 114 16.59 6.57 -2.62
N LEU A 115 17.74 6.12 -2.14
CA LEU A 115 18.58 5.14 -2.82
C LEU A 115 18.25 3.74 -2.30
N VAL A 116 17.92 2.82 -3.21
CA VAL A 116 17.76 1.40 -2.90
C VAL A 116 18.97 0.65 -3.44
N THR A 117 19.67 -0.05 -2.56
CA THR A 117 20.86 -0.82 -2.93
C THR A 117 20.49 -2.22 -3.38
N MET A 118 20.96 -2.58 -4.56
CA MET A 118 20.85 -3.89 -5.18
C MET A 118 22.18 -4.62 -5.04
N ASP A 119 22.12 -5.91 -4.76
CA ASP A 119 23.28 -6.79 -4.57
C ASP A 119 23.14 -8.02 -5.47
N LEU A 120 24.11 -8.18 -6.38
CA LEU A 120 24.17 -9.26 -7.36
C LEU A 120 24.73 -10.58 -6.80
N GLY A 121 25.10 -10.58 -5.52
CA GLY A 121 25.76 -11.70 -4.86
C GLY A 121 27.28 -11.67 -5.05
N ASP A 122 27.96 -12.57 -4.34
CA ASP A 122 29.41 -12.73 -4.47
C ASP A 122 29.75 -13.27 -5.88
N PRO A 123 30.56 -12.55 -6.69
CA PRO A 123 30.93 -12.98 -8.03
C PRO A 123 31.79 -14.25 -8.04
N ASP A 124 32.50 -14.54 -6.95
CA ASP A 124 33.36 -15.73 -6.83
C ASP A 124 32.57 -17.00 -6.50
N ILE A 125 31.27 -16.87 -6.21
CA ILE A 125 30.37 -17.97 -5.90
C ILE A 125 29.44 -18.21 -7.08
N GLU A 126 29.59 -19.38 -7.71
CA GLU A 126 28.58 -19.90 -8.66
C GLU A 126 27.25 -20.03 -7.91
N GLN A 127 26.32 -19.13 -8.21
CA GLN A 127 24.95 -19.19 -7.70
C GLN A 127 24.06 -19.71 -8.81
N ASP A 128 23.37 -20.83 -8.55
CA ASP A 128 22.40 -21.40 -9.49
C ASP A 128 21.16 -20.51 -9.67
N ASN A 129 20.97 -19.50 -8.81
CA ASN A 129 19.79 -18.65 -8.82
C ASN A 129 20.14 -17.23 -9.30
N MET A 130 19.44 -16.77 -10.35
CA MET A 130 19.54 -15.42 -10.94
C MET A 130 18.80 -14.36 -10.11
N ASP A 131 18.95 -14.41 -8.79
CA ASP A 131 18.23 -13.51 -7.89
C ASP A 131 19.07 -12.26 -7.59
N ILE A 132 18.42 -11.11 -7.47
CA ILE A 132 19.05 -9.86 -7.02
C ILE A 132 18.52 -9.56 -5.62
N TRP A 133 19.43 -9.31 -4.69
CA TRP A 133 19.07 -8.91 -3.33
C TRP A 133 18.83 -7.40 -3.26
N VAL A 134 17.66 -7.01 -2.78
CA VAL A 134 17.33 -5.63 -2.42
C VAL A 134 17.69 -5.47 -0.95
N LEU A 135 18.75 -4.70 -0.69
CA LEU A 135 19.26 -4.49 0.65
C LEU A 135 18.39 -3.44 1.35
N VAL A 136 17.60 -3.89 2.32
CA VAL A 136 16.74 -3.04 3.14
C VAL A 136 16.99 -3.34 4.61
N ASP A 137 17.48 -2.35 5.34
CA ASP A 137 17.85 -2.50 6.76
C ASP A 137 16.63 -2.39 7.69
N THR A 138 15.55 -1.76 7.23
CA THR A 138 14.33 -1.55 8.01
C THR A 138 13.30 -2.66 7.75
N PRO A 139 12.61 -3.14 8.79
CA PRO A 139 11.52 -4.08 8.60
C PRO A 139 10.35 -3.42 7.84
N PRO A 140 9.54 -4.20 7.11
CA PRO A 140 8.39 -3.66 6.39
C PRO A 140 7.37 -3.04 7.36
N ILE A 141 6.84 -1.87 7.00
CA ILE A 141 5.84 -1.12 7.78
C ILE A 141 4.40 -1.51 7.41
N LEU A 142 4.21 -2.16 6.24
CA LEU A 142 2.95 -2.79 5.82
C LEU A 142 3.15 -4.31 5.74
N PRO A 143 2.10 -5.11 5.97
CA PRO A 143 2.20 -6.56 5.93
C PRO A 143 2.34 -7.10 4.50
N LEU A 144 2.91 -8.30 4.36
CA LEU A 144 2.99 -9.00 3.07
C LEU A 144 1.62 -9.09 2.35
N SER A 145 0.52 -9.23 3.09
CA SER A 145 -0.83 -9.23 2.51
C SER A 145 -1.20 -7.95 1.75
N TYR A 146 -0.56 -6.81 2.06
CA TYR A 146 -0.70 -5.56 1.29
C TYR A 146 -0.04 -5.67 -0.09
N PHE A 147 1.14 -6.31 -0.14
CA PHE A 147 1.85 -6.52 -1.39
C PHE A 147 1.06 -7.48 -2.31
N ASP A 148 0.43 -8.51 -1.76
CA ASP A 148 -0.28 -9.53 -2.54
C ASP A 148 -1.72 -9.16 -2.92
N CYS A 149 -2.32 -8.12 -2.32
CA CYS A 149 -3.71 -7.78 -2.56
C CYS A 149 -3.92 -6.99 -3.88
N SER A 150 -5.19 -6.80 -4.25
CA SER A 150 -5.55 -6.07 -5.47
C SER A 150 -5.22 -4.58 -5.36
N ASN A 151 -5.02 -3.90 -6.50
CA ASN A 151 -4.80 -2.45 -6.52
C ASN A 151 -5.93 -1.67 -5.84
N ASN A 152 -7.17 -2.16 -5.93
CA ASN A 152 -8.30 -1.52 -5.26
C ASN A 152 -8.21 -1.68 -3.73
N VAL A 153 -7.79 -2.84 -3.23
CA VAL A 153 -7.51 -3.02 -1.79
C VAL A 153 -6.35 -2.14 -1.34
N ARG A 154 -5.25 -2.04 -2.09
CA ARG A 154 -4.15 -1.13 -1.77
C ARG A 154 -4.62 0.32 -1.70
N ASN A 155 -5.41 0.77 -2.68
CA ASN A 155 -6.00 2.11 -2.68
C ASN A 155 -6.89 2.38 -1.45
N MET A 156 -7.64 1.38 -0.97
CA MET A 156 -8.41 1.51 0.28
C MET A 156 -7.48 1.66 1.49
N VAL A 157 -6.44 0.82 1.57
CA VAL A 157 -5.48 0.83 2.68
C VAL A 157 -4.71 2.16 2.73
N ASP A 158 -4.20 2.62 1.59
CA ASP A 158 -3.41 3.85 1.47
C ASP A 158 -4.20 5.10 1.86
N ARG A 159 -5.51 5.10 1.59
CA ARG A 159 -6.41 6.22 1.91
C ARG A 159 -7.04 6.10 3.30
N THR A 160 -6.61 5.14 4.12
CA THR A 160 -7.18 4.95 5.46
C THR A 160 -7.03 6.21 6.30
N TYR A 161 -8.14 6.72 6.80
CA TYR A 161 -8.18 7.82 7.74
C TYR A 161 -8.01 7.28 9.17
N TYR A 162 -7.06 7.86 9.91
CA TYR A 162 -6.82 7.53 11.31
C TYR A 162 -7.26 8.69 12.20
N THR A 163 -8.06 8.40 13.22
CA THR A 163 -8.32 9.37 14.30
C THR A 163 -7.14 9.44 15.28
N ASP A 164 -7.07 10.50 16.07
CA ASP A 164 -6.00 10.64 17.08
C ASP A 164 -5.90 9.42 17.99
N GLY A 165 -4.71 8.84 18.08
CA GLY A 165 -4.41 7.67 18.91
C GLY A 165 -4.91 6.34 18.34
N SER A 166 -5.30 6.29 17.07
CA SER A 166 -5.77 5.06 16.40
C SER A 166 -4.75 4.50 15.40
N GLU A 167 -3.46 4.73 15.62
CA GLU A 167 -2.39 4.13 14.81
C GLU A 167 -2.40 2.61 14.95
N LEU A 168 -2.28 1.91 13.83
CA LEU A 168 -2.29 0.45 13.81
C LEU A 168 -0.89 -0.13 13.93
N THR A 169 -0.76 -1.15 14.77
CA THR A 169 0.39 -2.04 14.77
C THR A 169 0.48 -2.84 13.47
N TYR A 170 1.66 -3.40 13.16
CA TYR A 170 1.85 -4.25 11.98
C TYR A 170 0.81 -5.38 11.89
N LYS A 171 0.52 -6.04 13.02
CA LYS A 171 -0.48 -7.12 13.09
C LYS A 171 -1.90 -6.61 12.80
N GLU A 172 -2.26 -5.44 13.30
CA GLU A 172 -3.58 -4.87 13.03
C GLU A 172 -3.71 -4.38 11.58
N LYS A 173 -2.62 -3.93 10.95
CA LYS A 173 -2.60 -3.63 9.51
C LYS A 173 -2.88 -4.88 8.68
N THR A 174 -2.41 -6.07 9.08
CA THR A 174 -2.80 -7.34 8.43
C THR A 174 -4.31 -7.53 8.44
N HIS A 175 -4.95 -7.22 9.56
CA HIS A 175 -6.40 -7.29 9.69
C HIS A 175 -7.11 -6.23 8.85
N LEU A 176 -6.59 -4.99 8.77
CA LEU A 176 -7.11 -3.95 7.88
C LEU A 176 -7.12 -4.41 6.42
N VAL A 177 -5.99 -4.92 5.91
CA VAL A 177 -5.89 -5.43 4.54
C VAL A 177 -6.88 -6.57 4.30
N GLY A 178 -6.99 -7.50 5.25
CA GLY A 178 -7.96 -8.59 5.19
C GLY A 178 -9.41 -8.09 5.13
N PHE A 179 -9.77 -7.12 5.97
CA PHE A 179 -11.11 -6.54 5.96
C PHE A 179 -11.42 -5.81 4.66
N CYS A 180 -10.50 -5.01 4.12
CA CYS A 180 -10.66 -4.37 2.81
C CYS A 180 -10.85 -5.40 1.69
N THR A 181 -10.13 -6.52 1.75
CA THR A 181 -10.30 -7.66 0.83
C THR A 181 -11.70 -8.28 0.96
N ASP A 182 -12.21 -8.44 2.18
CA ASP A 182 -13.56 -8.95 2.41
C ASP A 182 -14.63 -8.01 1.85
N ILE A 183 -14.44 -6.68 1.95
CA ILE A 183 -15.34 -5.69 1.32
C ILE A 183 -15.33 -5.82 -0.20
N GLU A 184 -14.15 -5.94 -0.81
CA GLU A 184 -14.03 -6.14 -2.26
C GLU A 184 -14.77 -7.41 -2.69
N ASN A 185 -14.52 -8.53 -2.01
CA ASN A 185 -15.19 -9.81 -2.28
C ASN A 185 -16.71 -9.73 -2.08
N TYR A 186 -17.17 -9.06 -1.03
CA TYR A 186 -18.59 -8.82 -0.77
C TYR A 186 -19.25 -8.07 -1.93
N ASN A 187 -18.61 -7.02 -2.44
CA ASN A 187 -19.13 -6.21 -3.53
C ASN A 187 -19.18 -7.02 -4.85
N ILE A 188 -18.14 -7.82 -5.12
CA ILE A 188 -18.09 -8.73 -6.28
C ILE A 188 -19.21 -9.76 -6.18
N TYR A 189 -19.36 -10.43 -5.03
CA TYR A 189 -20.33 -11.50 -4.84
C TYR A 189 -21.77 -11.01 -4.97
N ASN A 190 -22.09 -9.89 -4.33
CA ASN A 190 -23.45 -9.34 -4.34
C ASN A 190 -23.76 -8.51 -5.59
N GLN A 191 -22.80 -8.40 -6.52
CA GLN A 191 -22.91 -7.54 -7.71
C GLN A 191 -23.39 -6.13 -7.34
N THR A 192 -22.89 -5.60 -6.20
CA THR A 192 -23.32 -4.29 -5.72
C THR A 192 -23.08 -3.28 -6.83
N PRO A 193 -24.11 -2.49 -7.24
CA PRO A 193 -23.97 -1.52 -8.30
C PRO A 193 -22.83 -0.53 -8.03
N HIS A 194 -22.33 0.10 -9.09
CA HIS A 194 -21.20 1.02 -9.00
C HIS A 194 -21.38 2.05 -7.88
N HIS A 195 -20.34 2.19 -7.05
CA HIS A 195 -20.27 3.22 -6.00
C HIS A 195 -20.41 4.59 -6.61
N TYR A 196 -21.31 5.40 -6.06
CA TYR A 196 -21.42 6.80 -6.43
C TYR A 196 -20.39 7.60 -5.64
N GLY A 197 -19.15 7.68 -6.13
CA GLY A 197 -18.13 8.51 -5.49
C GLY A 197 -16.69 8.02 -5.65
N PRO A 198 -15.73 8.70 -4.98
CA PRO A 198 -14.35 8.27 -4.91
C PRO A 198 -14.23 6.87 -4.28
N PRO A 199 -13.07 6.19 -4.41
CA PRO A 199 -12.85 4.90 -3.78
C PRO A 199 -13.14 4.97 -2.28
N TYR A 200 -13.48 3.82 -1.69
CA TYR A 200 -13.68 3.70 -0.25
C TYR A 200 -12.52 4.32 0.55
N VAL A 201 -12.88 4.99 1.64
CA VAL A 201 -11.94 5.55 2.61
C VAL A 201 -12.23 4.90 3.95
N PRO A 202 -11.46 3.88 4.36
CA PRO A 202 -11.59 3.28 5.67
C PRO A 202 -11.32 4.31 6.78
N LEU A 203 -12.11 4.25 7.83
CA LEU A 203 -11.92 4.98 9.07
C LEU A 203 -11.44 4.01 10.14
N VAL A 204 -10.24 4.24 10.67
CA VAL A 204 -9.75 3.57 11.87
C VAL A 204 -9.98 4.51 13.04
N HIS A 205 -10.67 4.01 14.08
CA HIS A 205 -11.01 4.80 15.26
C HIS A 205 -11.09 3.95 16.53
N VAL A 206 -11.01 4.63 17.68
CA VAL A 206 -11.13 4.01 19.00
C VAL A 206 -12.58 4.14 19.50
N LEU A 207 -13.15 3.03 19.96
CA LEU A 207 -14.40 3.08 20.73
C LEU A 207 -14.12 3.77 22.08
N ASN A 208 -14.70 4.94 22.29
CA ASN A 208 -14.45 5.79 23.44
C ASN A 208 -15.75 6.09 24.20
N TYR A 209 -15.63 6.77 25.35
CA TYR A 209 -16.78 7.11 26.16
C TYR A 209 -17.82 7.95 25.38
N GLY A 210 -17.35 8.87 24.55
CA GLY A 210 -18.18 9.78 23.77
C GLY A 210 -19.01 9.06 22.71
N ASN A 211 -18.38 8.20 21.88
CA ASN A 211 -19.11 7.49 20.83
C ASN A 211 -19.97 6.34 21.37
N TYR A 212 -19.59 5.72 22.49
CA TYR A 212 -20.38 4.66 23.11
C TYR A 212 -21.57 5.19 23.94
N TYR A 213 -21.33 6.07 24.93
CA TYR A 213 -22.40 6.60 25.80
C TYR A 213 -23.13 7.80 25.20
N GLY A 214 -22.48 8.58 24.33
CA GLY A 214 -23.15 9.56 23.49
C GLY A 214 -23.94 8.94 22.33
N ASP A 215 -23.89 7.60 22.20
CA ASP A 215 -24.68 6.80 21.26
C ASP A 215 -24.58 7.29 19.81
N THR A 216 -23.40 7.81 19.45
CA THR A 216 -23.15 8.49 18.18
C THR A 216 -21.75 8.19 17.68
N LEU A 217 -21.62 7.59 16.50
CA LEU A 217 -20.36 7.52 15.76
C LEU A 217 -20.23 8.76 14.87
N ARG A 218 -19.06 9.40 14.88
CA ARG A 218 -18.71 10.49 13.95
C ARG A 218 -17.80 9.95 12.86
N ILE A 219 -18.19 10.16 11.62
CA ILE A 219 -17.41 9.86 10.42
C ILE A 219 -16.89 11.20 9.86
N PRO A 220 -15.57 11.39 9.74
CA PRO A 220 -14.98 12.59 9.13
C PRO A 220 -15.46 12.80 7.70
N GLU A 221 -15.52 14.06 7.23
CA GLU A 221 -15.92 14.41 5.85
C GLU A 221 -15.17 13.59 4.79
N ASP A 222 -13.86 13.38 4.97
CA ASP A 222 -13.02 12.62 4.03
C ASP A 222 -13.46 11.15 3.87
N CYS A 223 -14.13 10.60 4.88
CA CYS A 223 -14.68 9.25 4.89
C CYS A 223 -16.14 9.19 4.44
N VAL A 224 -16.79 10.33 4.17
CA VAL A 224 -18.19 10.40 3.74
C VAL A 224 -18.24 10.40 2.20
N PRO A 225 -18.82 9.37 1.56
CA PRO A 225 -19.02 9.37 0.12
C PRO A 225 -19.77 10.62 -0.35
N HIS A 226 -19.36 11.14 -1.50
CA HIS A 226 -20.14 12.19 -2.17
C HIS A 226 -21.54 11.69 -2.51
N LEU A 227 -22.46 12.63 -2.80
CA LEU A 227 -23.83 12.34 -3.23
C LEU A 227 -24.71 11.63 -2.17
N MET A 228 -24.28 11.59 -0.90
CA MET A 228 -25.16 11.24 0.20
C MET A 228 -26.12 12.38 0.53
N TYR A 229 -27.37 12.05 0.83
CA TYR A 229 -28.34 13.03 1.33
C TYR A 229 -27.92 13.57 2.69
N GLN A 230 -28.31 14.80 2.99
CA GLN A 230 -27.89 15.44 4.24
C GLN A 230 -28.42 14.72 5.50
N ASN A 231 -29.55 14.01 5.37
CA ASN A 231 -30.10 13.18 6.43
C ASN A 231 -30.65 11.91 5.79
N GLY A 232 -30.58 10.80 6.51
CA GLY A 232 -31.09 9.54 6.01
C GLY A 232 -30.99 8.45 7.04
N ARG A 233 -31.11 7.21 6.56
CA ARG A 233 -30.88 6.00 7.33
C ARG A 233 -29.93 5.12 6.54
N LEU A 234 -29.07 4.39 7.24
CA LEU A 234 -28.12 3.46 6.66
C LEU A 234 -28.18 2.13 7.38
N ASP A 235 -27.81 1.08 6.66
CA ASP A 235 -27.64 -0.25 7.24
C ASP A 235 -26.23 -0.36 7.81
N VAL A 236 -26.10 -0.81 9.04
CA VAL A 236 -24.84 -1.07 9.72
C VAL A 236 -24.60 -2.57 9.67
N LEU A 237 -23.50 -3.00 9.04
CA LEU A 237 -23.18 -4.40 8.82
C LEU A 237 -21.80 -4.75 9.39
N ASN A 238 -21.74 -5.88 10.09
CA ASN A 238 -20.51 -6.57 10.43
C ASN A 238 -20.44 -7.82 9.53
N ILE A 239 -19.45 -7.89 8.63
CA ILE A 239 -19.43 -8.85 7.50
C ILE A 239 -18.97 -10.25 7.91
N GLN A 240 -18.59 -10.49 9.17
CA GLN A 240 -18.08 -11.80 9.54
C GLN A 240 -19.10 -12.96 9.40
N PRO A 241 -18.63 -14.19 9.10
CA PRO A 241 -19.37 -15.21 8.34
C PRO A 241 -20.55 -15.87 9.05
N SER A 242 -20.96 -15.41 10.23
CA SER A 242 -21.99 -16.12 11.00
C SER A 242 -23.37 -15.50 10.86
N HIS A 243 -23.57 -14.18 11.06
CA HIS A 243 -24.87 -13.52 10.84
C HIS A 243 -24.65 -12.00 10.72
N PRO A 244 -24.85 -11.38 9.55
CA PRO A 244 -24.81 -9.92 9.45
C PRO A 244 -25.87 -9.36 10.38
N THR A 245 -25.44 -8.54 11.33
CA THR A 245 -26.40 -7.84 12.18
C THR A 245 -26.83 -6.61 11.43
N ASN A 246 -27.89 -6.73 10.62
CA ASN A 246 -28.41 -5.58 9.90
C ASN A 246 -29.17 -4.68 10.90
N LEU A 247 -28.48 -3.64 11.35
CA LEU A 247 -29.09 -2.58 12.15
C LEU A 247 -29.24 -1.35 11.29
N ASN A 248 -30.45 -0.82 11.27
CA ASN A 248 -30.70 0.40 10.54
C ASN A 248 -30.55 1.61 11.48
N CYS A 249 -29.63 2.52 11.16
CA CYS A 249 -29.28 3.67 11.99
C CYS A 249 -29.55 4.99 11.26
N PRO A 250 -30.15 5.99 11.94
CA PRO A 250 -30.31 7.31 11.35
C PRO A 250 -28.98 8.06 11.34
N TYR A 251 -28.74 8.81 10.26
CA TYR A 251 -27.56 9.64 10.14
C TYR A 251 -27.89 11.09 9.76
N ARG A 252 -26.95 11.98 10.03
CA ARG A 252 -26.99 13.39 9.64
C ARG A 252 -25.60 13.90 9.25
N ILE A 253 -25.52 14.57 8.12
CA ILE A 253 -24.32 15.23 7.61
C ILE A 253 -24.36 16.73 7.97
N SER A 254 -23.26 17.22 8.54
CA SER A 254 -23.07 18.61 8.92
C SER A 254 -22.92 19.48 7.67
N LYS A 255 -23.73 20.55 7.52
CA LYS A 255 -23.52 21.53 6.43
C LYS A 255 -22.24 22.35 6.60
N ARG A 256 -21.73 22.44 7.83
CA ARG A 256 -20.61 23.32 8.17
C ARG A 256 -19.28 22.60 8.04
N SER A 257 -19.23 21.33 8.44
CA SER A 257 -17.99 20.57 8.57
C SER A 257 -17.93 19.32 7.70
N GLY A 258 -19.00 19.00 6.96
CA GLY A 258 -19.08 17.77 6.15
C GLY A 258 -19.14 16.47 6.95
N ASP A 259 -18.78 16.48 8.24
CA ASP A 259 -18.84 15.29 9.09
C ASP A 259 -20.24 14.68 9.17
N MET A 260 -20.27 13.36 9.20
CA MET A 260 -21.49 12.59 9.38
C MET A 260 -21.58 12.04 10.80
N GLN A 261 -22.76 12.15 11.39
CA GLN A 261 -23.09 11.54 12.68
C GLN A 261 -24.06 10.38 12.45
N ILE A 262 -23.73 9.21 12.98
CA ILE A 262 -24.57 8.02 12.96
C ILE A 262 -25.05 7.78 14.39
N LYS A 263 -26.36 7.90 14.62
CA LYS A 263 -26.96 7.71 15.93
C LYS A 263 -27.33 6.25 16.17
N GLU A 264 -27.68 5.92 17.41
CA GLU A 264 -27.97 4.55 17.83
C GLU A 264 -26.76 3.64 17.59
N TRP A 265 -25.56 4.16 17.85
CA TRP A 265 -24.32 3.40 17.71
C TRP A 265 -24.15 2.35 18.80
N LYS A 266 -24.62 2.64 20.01
CA LYS A 266 -24.47 1.78 21.19
C LYS A 266 -25.11 0.39 20.97
N LYS A 267 -26.28 0.32 20.33
CA LYS A 267 -26.92 -0.98 20.01
C LYS A 267 -26.06 -1.86 19.11
N CYS A 268 -25.24 -1.27 18.23
CA CYS A 268 -24.28 -2.02 17.40
C CYS A 268 -23.16 -2.62 18.27
N MET A 269 -22.70 -1.85 19.26
CA MET A 269 -21.58 -2.21 20.15
C MET A 269 -21.97 -3.21 21.25
N ASP A 270 -23.22 -3.15 21.73
CA ASP A 270 -23.75 -4.05 22.76
C ASP A 270 -23.94 -5.48 22.23
N SER A 271 -24.04 -5.64 20.91
CA SER A 271 -24.16 -6.95 20.28
C SER A 271 -22.81 -7.69 20.34
N ARG A 272 -22.84 -8.98 20.71
CA ARG A 272 -21.62 -9.81 20.65
C ARG A 272 -21.23 -10.03 19.20
N LYS A 273 -19.95 -9.80 18.90
CA LYS A 273 -19.34 -9.95 17.58
C LYS A 273 -18.01 -10.66 17.71
N GLU A 274 -17.63 -11.34 16.65
CA GLU A 274 -16.32 -11.94 16.52
C GLU A 274 -15.30 -10.86 16.19
N LEU A 275 -14.15 -10.90 16.86
CA LEU A 275 -13.08 -9.94 16.63
C LEU A 275 -12.33 -10.32 15.34
N LEU A 276 -11.79 -9.33 14.65
CA LEU A 276 -11.12 -9.53 13.37
C LEU A 276 -9.91 -10.45 13.53
N GLY A 277 -9.86 -11.53 12.74
CA GLY A 277 -8.79 -12.54 12.81
C GLY A 277 -8.77 -13.38 14.10
N SER A 278 -9.85 -13.42 14.87
CA SER A 278 -9.98 -14.24 16.09
C SER A 278 -11.27 -15.05 16.07
N GLN A 279 -11.29 -16.20 16.74
CA GLN A 279 -12.54 -16.96 16.98
C GLN A 279 -13.33 -16.45 18.20
N ARG A 280 -12.82 -15.42 18.89
CA ARG A 280 -13.41 -14.90 20.12
C ARG A 280 -14.60 -13.99 19.82
N LYS A 281 -15.76 -14.31 20.41
CA LYS A 281 -16.96 -13.47 20.35
C LYS A 281 -17.18 -12.70 21.64
N ARG A 282 -17.20 -11.37 21.58
CA ARG A 282 -17.52 -10.50 22.72
C ARG A 282 -18.23 -9.22 22.28
N GLY A 283 -18.82 -8.50 23.23
CA GLY A 283 -19.26 -7.12 22.98
C GLY A 283 -18.05 -6.20 22.85
N ALA A 284 -18.23 -5.08 22.15
CA ALA A 284 -17.18 -4.08 22.08
C ALA A 284 -16.99 -3.42 23.45
N ILE A 285 -15.76 -3.05 23.78
CA ILE A 285 -15.38 -2.38 25.03
C ILE A 285 -14.67 -1.08 24.70
N ILE A 286 -14.80 -0.09 25.59
CA ILE A 286 -14.08 1.17 25.44
C ILE A 286 -12.57 0.88 25.39
N GLY A 287 -11.88 1.48 24.43
CA GLY A 287 -10.49 1.21 24.08
C GLY A 287 -10.33 0.29 22.87
N ASP A 288 -11.39 -0.37 22.42
CA ASP A 288 -11.32 -1.20 21.21
C ASP A 288 -11.00 -0.37 19.97
N MET A 289 -10.03 -0.86 19.21
CA MET A 289 -9.73 -0.37 17.88
C MET A 289 -10.76 -0.91 16.88
N MET A 290 -11.27 -0.04 16.02
CA MET A 290 -12.34 -0.34 15.09
C MET A 290 -12.01 0.15 13.69
N ILE A 291 -12.45 -0.62 12.70
CA ILE A 291 -12.41 -0.24 11.29
C ILE A 291 -13.84 -0.01 10.83
N SER A 292 -14.09 1.06 10.09
CA SER A 292 -15.40 1.41 9.56
C SER A 292 -15.27 1.89 8.11
N ILE A 293 -16.05 1.33 7.20
CA ILE A 293 -16.03 1.68 5.77
C ILE A 293 -17.46 2.03 5.35
N LEU A 294 -17.65 3.25 4.85
CA LEU A 294 -18.95 3.74 4.43
C LEU A 294 -19.13 3.54 2.93
N HIS A 295 -20.21 2.86 2.57
CA HIS A 295 -20.67 2.61 1.22
C HIS A 295 -21.89 3.45 0.89
N ASN A 296 -21.93 3.97 -0.34
CA ASN A 296 -23.10 4.63 -0.90
C ASN A 296 -23.27 4.20 -2.37
N GLY A 297 -24.30 3.40 -2.63
CA GLY A 297 -24.63 2.90 -3.97
C GLY A 297 -26.14 2.79 -4.18
N GLU A 298 -26.54 2.19 -5.30
CA GLU A 298 -27.97 2.00 -5.64
C GLU A 298 -28.74 1.16 -4.61
N SER A 299 -28.04 0.25 -3.92
CA SER A 299 -28.60 -0.55 -2.83
C SER A 299 -28.80 0.24 -1.52
N GLY A 300 -28.46 1.53 -1.51
CA GLY A 300 -28.53 2.41 -0.35
C GLY A 300 -27.18 2.60 0.34
N SER A 301 -27.20 3.32 1.46
CA SER A 301 -26.00 3.58 2.25
C SER A 301 -25.77 2.47 3.26
N ILE A 302 -24.55 1.94 3.33
CA ILE A 302 -24.17 0.85 4.23
C ILE A 302 -22.89 1.23 4.98
N LEU A 303 -22.87 1.11 6.30
CA LEU A 303 -21.65 1.18 7.10
C LEU A 303 -21.17 -0.24 7.42
N PHE A 304 -20.07 -0.64 6.82
CA PHE A 304 -19.37 -1.86 7.21
C PHE A 304 -18.45 -1.57 8.39
N TYR A 305 -18.42 -2.45 9.40
CA TYR A 305 -17.51 -2.27 10.52
C TYR A 305 -16.96 -3.60 11.07
N ALA A 306 -15.78 -3.51 11.66
CA ALA A 306 -15.13 -4.61 12.39
C ALA A 306 -14.41 -4.08 13.63
N THR A 307 -14.29 -4.93 14.64
CA THR A 307 -13.49 -4.67 15.85
C THR A 307 -12.20 -5.46 15.76
N LEU A 308 -11.06 -4.79 15.96
CA LEU A 308 -9.74 -5.41 15.97
C LEU A 308 -9.53 -6.27 17.25
N PRO A 309 -8.66 -7.28 17.21
CA PRO A 309 -8.55 -8.31 18.26
C PRO A 309 -7.95 -7.86 19.60
#